data_AF-B9RV96-F1
#
_entry.id   AF-B9RV96-F1
#
_cell.length_a   1.000
_cell.length_b   1.000
_cell.length_c   1.000
_cell.angle_alpha   90.00
_cell.angle_beta   90.00
_cell.angle_gamma   90.00
#
_symmetry.space_group_name_H-M   'P 1'
#
loop_
_entity.id
_entity.type
_entity.pdbx_description
1 polymer ?
#
loop_
_entity_poly.entity_id
_entity_poly.type
_entity_poly.pdbx_seq_one_letter_code
_entity_poly.pdbx_strand_id
1 'polypeptide(L)' 'MAEATQQGCLKCNVDAALFNQSGTLGFGCVLRNSGGGSVAAAHGVPVGPLVPEVAEALSWIKQEF' A
#
# COMPACT_ATOMS: atom_id res chain seq x y z
N MET A 1 -22.19 -7.51 -9.82
CA MET A 1 -22.55 -8.23 -8.59
C MET A 1 -21.30 -8.30 -7.75
N ALA A 2 -21.28 -7.69 -6.56
CA ALA A 2 -20.15 -7.81 -5.65
C ALA A 2 -20.19 -9.22 -5.05
N GLU A 3 -19.17 -10.02 -5.34
CA GLU A 3 -19.04 -11.36 -4.80
C GLU A 3 -18.84 -11.23 -3.29
N ALA A 4 -19.78 -11.79 -2.53
CA ALA A 4 -19.75 -11.79 -1.08
C ALA A 4 -18.43 -12.40 -0.62
N THR A 5 -17.70 -11.67 0.24
CA THR A 5 -16.46 -12.14 0.85
C THR A 5 -16.75 -13.43 1.59
N GLN A 6 -16.42 -14.56 0.97
CA GLN A 6 -16.14 -15.79 1.69
C GLN A 6 -15.18 -15.43 2.82
N GLN A 7 -15.50 -15.79 4.06
CA GLN A 7 -14.66 -15.54 5.24
C GLN A 7 -13.26 -16.07 4.96
N GLY A 8 -12.42 -15.18 4.44
CA GLY A 8 -11.25 -15.52 3.66
C GLY A 8 -10.25 -14.43 3.96
N CYS A 9 -9.10 -14.86 4.49
CA CYS A 9 -8.03 -13.97 4.88
C CYS A 9 -7.71 -12.99 3.74
N LEU A 10 -7.90 -11.69 4.00
CA LEU A 10 -7.42 -10.64 3.12
C LEU A 10 -5.92 -10.45 3.35
N LYS A 11 -5.16 -10.39 2.26
CA LYS A 11 -3.74 -10.06 2.29
C LYS A 11 -3.56 -8.61 1.86
N CYS A 12 -2.87 -7.82 2.68
CA CYS A 12 -2.46 -6.46 2.33
C CYS A 12 -0.96 -6.45 2.02
N ASN A 13 -0.61 -5.95 0.84
CA ASN A 13 0.77 -5.59 0.52
C ASN A 13 0.86 -4.09 0.48
N VAL A 14 1.84 -3.54 1.17
CA VAL A 14 2.15 -2.13 1.23
C VAL A 14 3.61 -1.99 0.81
N ASP A 15 3.89 -0.98 0.00
CA ASP A 15 5.25 -0.64 -0.41
C ASP A 15 5.36 0.87 -0.55
N ALA A 16 6.59 1.38 -0.45
CA ALA A 16 6.88 2.79 -0.61
C ALA A 16 8.23 3.00 -1.27
N ALA A 17 8.31 4.06 -2.08
CA ALA A 17 9.45 4.31 -2.95
C ALA A 17 9.79 5.80 -3.00
N LEU A 18 11.09 6.06 -3.12
CA LEU A 18 11.62 7.38 -3.40
C LEU A 18 11.75 7.60 -4.90
N PHE A 19 11.28 8.74 -5.36
CA PHE A 19 11.37 9.18 -6.75
C PHE A 19 12.30 10.38 -6.81
N ASN A 20 13.62 10.11 -6.85
CA ASN A 20 14.66 11.14 -6.78
C ASN A 20 14.57 12.19 -7.90
N GLN A 21 14.11 11.79 -9.10
CA GLN A 21 13.99 12.69 -10.24
C GLN A 21 12.87 13.72 -10.07
N SER A 22 11.77 13.33 -9.42
CA SER A 22 10.63 14.21 -9.13
C SER A 22 10.71 14.86 -7.75
N GLY A 23 11.67 14.45 -6.92
CA GLY A 23 11.78 14.92 -5.54
C GLY A 23 10.58 14.51 -4.69
N THR A 24 10.00 13.33 -4.95
CA THR A 24 8.80 12.86 -4.27
C THR A 24 8.99 11.51 -3.59
N LEU A 25 8.23 11.29 -2.53
CA LEU A 25 8.05 10.00 -1.87
C LEU A 25 6.65 9.51 -2.25
N GLY A 26 6.51 8.22 -2.56
CA GLY A 26 5.21 7.62 -2.82
C GLY A 26 5.03 6.35 -2.01
N PHE A 27 3.77 6.00 -1.74
CA PHE A 27 3.39 4.69 -1.23
C PHE A 27 2.26 4.11 -2.06
N GLY A 28 2.14 2.79 -2.02
CA GLY A 28 1.02 2.06 -2.60
C GLY A 28 0.67 0.86 -1.74
N CYS A 29 -0.61 0.51 -1.72
CA CYS A 29 -1.08 -0.74 -1.14
C CYS A 29 -2.11 -1.44 -2.02
N VAL A 30 -2.13 -2.76 -1.92
CA VAL A 30 -3.10 -3.63 -2.61
C VAL A 30 -3.65 -4.64 -1.61
N LEU A 31 -4.97 -4.65 -1.47
CA LEU A 31 -5.72 -5.69 -0.79
C LEU A 31 -6.07 -6.80 -1.78
N ARG A 32 -5.77 -8.05 -1.40
CA ARG A 32 -6.06 -9.23 -2.19
C ARG A 32 -6.87 -10.25 -1.40
N ASN A 33 -7.76 -10.94 -2.08
CA ASN A 33 -8.47 -12.08 -1.53
C ASN A 33 -7.55 -13.32 -1.45
N SER A 34 -8.05 -14.39 -0.84
CA SER A 34 -7.31 -15.65 -0.67
C SER A 34 -6.94 -16.34 -1.99
N GLY A 35 -7.71 -16.10 -3.06
CA GLY A 35 -7.42 -16.58 -4.42
C GLY A 35 -6.39 -15.74 -5.18
N GLY A 36 -5.83 -14.70 -4.54
CA GLY A 36 -4.86 -13.79 -5.17
C GLY A 36 -5.48 -12.68 -6.02
N GLY A 37 -6.81 -12.61 -6.11
CA GLY A 37 -7.52 -11.54 -6.81
C GLY A 37 -7.41 -10.20 -6.08
N SER A 38 -7.23 -9.11 -6.83
CA SER A 38 -7.24 -7.74 -6.28
C SER A 38 -8.65 -7.34 -5.84
N VAL A 39 -8.77 -6.83 -4.62
CA VAL A 39 -10.02 -6.37 -4.01
C VAL A 39 -10.08 -4.84 -4.01
N ALA A 40 -8.99 -4.20 -3.57
CA ALA A 40 -8.87 -2.75 -3.50
C ALA A 40 -7.40 -2.34 -3.57
N ALA A 41 -7.15 -1.09 -3.94
CA ALA A 41 -5.82 -0.50 -3.93
C ALA A 41 -5.90 0.97 -3.50
N ALA A 42 -4.85 1.45 -2.84
CA ALA A 42 -4.68 2.87 -2.53
C ALA A 42 -3.22 3.27 -2.80
N HIS A 43 -3.01 4.54 -3.12
CA HIS A 43 -1.68 5.10 -3.31
C HIS A 43 -1.69 6.58 -2.96
N GLY A 44 -0.52 7.14 -2.72
CA GLY A 44 -0.40 8.56 -2.42
C GLY A 44 1.03 9.07 -2.44
N VAL A 45 1.14 10.40 -2.38
CA VAL A 45 2.40 11.14 -2.33
C VAL A 45 2.45 11.89 -1.00
N PRO A 46 2.97 11.27 0.07
CA PRO A 46 3.06 11.91 1.38
C PRO A 46 4.13 13.00 1.37
N VAL A 47 3.96 13.96 2.27
CA VAL A 47 4.95 15.01 2.51
C VAL A 47 5.95 14.51 3.55
N GLY A 48 7.24 14.57 3.24
CA GLY A 48 8.29 14.19 4.17
C GLY A 48 9.69 14.23 3.56
N PRO A 49 10.72 13.93 4.37
CA PRO A 49 12.08 13.83 3.89
C PRO A 49 12.24 12.70 2.85
N LEU A 50 13.01 12.95 1.80
CA LEU A 50 13.34 11.97 0.75
C LEU A 50 14.51 11.09 1.18
N VAL A 51 14.31 10.31 2.24
CA VAL A 51 15.34 9.41 2.78
C VAL A 51 14.80 7.98 2.88
N PRO A 52 15.63 6.96 2.63
CA PRO A 52 15.17 5.56 2.54
C PRO A 52 14.42 5.08 3.78
N GLU A 53 14.79 5.57 4.96
CA GLU A 53 14.19 5.21 6.24
C GLU A 53 12.71 5.60 6.32
N VAL A 54 12.32 6.73 5.71
CA VAL A 54 10.92 7.16 5.66
C VAL A 54 10.13 6.29 4.69
N ALA A 55 10.71 5.93 3.53
CA ALA A 55 10.06 4.99 2.62
C ALA A 55 9.88 3.62 3.28
N GLU A 56 10.90 3.11 3.97
CA GLU A 56 10.80 1.87 4.73
C GLU A 56 9.68 1.96 5.78
N ALA A 57 9.66 3.00 6.62
CA ALA A 57 8.61 3.17 7.62
C ALA A 57 7.19 3.22 7.02
N LEU A 58 7.00 3.88 5.87
CA LEU A 58 5.72 3.94 5.17
C LEU A 58 5.29 2.59 4.60
N SER A 59 6.23 1.74 4.20
CA SER A 59 5.93 0.37 3.72
C SER A 59 5.33 -0.53 4.82
N TRP A 60 5.43 -0.11 6.09
CA TRP A 60 4.82 -0.80 7.24
C TRP A 60 3.46 -0.23 7.66
N ILE A 61 2.98 0.87 7.06
CA ILE A 61 1.67 1.43 7.39
C ILE A 61 0.57 0.50 6.89
N LYS A 62 0.08 -0.36 7.77
CA LYS A 62 -1.24 -0.95 7.68
C LYS A 62 -2.16 -0.01 8.45
N GLN A 63 -2.95 0.82 7.76
CA GLN A 63 -3.95 1.62 8.45
C GLN A 63 -4.90 0.69 9.21
N GLU A 64 -4.85 0.73 10.53
CA GLU A 64 -6.00 0.36 11.36
C GLU A 64 -6.99 1.52 11.23
N PHE A 65 -8.12 1.28 10.59
CA PHE A 65 -9.28 2.16 10.62
C PHE A 65 -10.29 1.62 11.63
#